data_AF-A0A7K1BQW1-F1
#
_entry.id   AF-A0A7K1BQW1-F1
#
_cell.length_a   1.000
_cell.length_b   1.000
_cell.length_c   1.000
_cell.angle_alpha   90.00
_cell.angle_beta   90.00
_cell.angle_gamma   90.00
#
_symmetry.space_group_name_H-M   'P 1'
#
loop_
_entity.id
_entity.type
_entity.pdbx_description
1 polymer ?
#
loop_
_entity_poly.entity_id
_entity_poly.type
_entity_poly.pdbx_seq_one_letter_code
_entity_poly.pdbx_strand_id
1 'polypeptide(L)'
;MIIPLLVLFLIGAQLIVTTNMRSLDMAITQSHASQQAITGVLYATDEVIDLNSPDAFERIRILVTHKSRAIPQLLPNFISLMSGIPRIDVSGIAVMEKLP
;
A
#
# COMPACT_ATOMS: atom_id res chain seq x y z
N MET A 1 -25.17 -23.97 -19.81
CA MET A 1 -25.47 -22.79 -18.96
C MET A 1 -24.51 -22.65 -17.76
N ILE A 2 -23.26 -23.12 -17.86
CA ILE A 2 -22.29 -23.10 -16.73
C ILE A 2 -21.33 -21.90 -16.84
N ILE A 3 -21.00 -21.49 -18.07
CA ILE A 3 -20.06 -20.40 -18.36
C ILE A 3 -20.45 -19.09 -17.64
N PRO A 4 -21.71 -18.61 -17.67
CA PRO A 4 -22.07 -17.35 -17.00
C PRO A 4 -21.92 -17.42 -15.47
N LEU A 5 -22.28 -18.56 -14.87
CA LEU A 5 -22.18 -18.76 -13.42
C LEU A 5 -20.72 -18.82 -12.97
N LEU A 6 -19.87 -19.48 -13.75
CA LEU A 6 -18.43 -19.55 -13.49
C LEU A 6 -17.78 -18.17 -13.58
N VAL A 7 -18.15 -17.35 -14.58
CA VAL A 7 -17.66 -15.97 -14.69
C VAL A 7 -18.05 -15.17 -13.46
N LEU A 8 -19.32 -15.23 -13.04
CA LEU A 8 -19.79 -14.51 -11.86
C LEU A 8 -19.06 -14.96 -10.58
N PHE A 9 -18.85 -16.26 -10.42
CA PHE A 9 -18.05 -16.81 -9.32
C PHE A 9 -16.63 -16.25 -9.29
N LEU A 10 -15.95 -16.22 -10.44
CA LEU A 10 -14.59 -15.72 -10.54
C LEU A 10 -14.51 -14.20 -10.31
N ILE A 11 -15.51 -13.42 -10.71
CA ILE A 11 -15.61 -11.99 -10.35
C ILE A 11 -15.67 -11.83 -8.83
N GLY A 12 -16.54 -12.60 -8.17
CA GLY A 12 -16.67 -12.57 -6.70
C GLY A 12 -15.36 -12.93 -6.01
N ALA A 13 -14.71 -14.02 -6.45
CA ALA A 13 -13.41 -14.44 -5.93
C ALA A 13 -12.34 -13.34 -6.13
N GLN A 14 -12.33 -12.67 -7.29
CA GLN A 14 -11.38 -11.60 -7.60
C GLN A 14 -11.55 -10.41 -6.64
N LEU A 15 -12.79 -10.02 -6.33
CA LEU A 15 -13.07 -8.93 -5.37
C LEU A 15 -12.60 -9.27 -3.95
N ILE A 16 -12.84 -10.50 -3.50
CA ILE A 16 -12.43 -10.99 -2.18
C ILE A 16 -10.91 -10.98 -2.05
N VAL A 17 -10.21 -11.56 -3.04
CA VAL A 17 -8.74 -11.59 -3.06
C VAL A 17 -8.17 -10.18 -3.07
N THR A 18 -8.69 -9.31 -3.94
CA THR A 18 -8.23 -7.91 -4.06
C THR A 18 -8.37 -7.16 -2.75
N THR A 19 -9.53 -7.27 -2.09
CA THR A 19 -9.79 -6.56 -0.83
C THR A 19 -8.87 -7.05 0.28
N ASN A 20 -8.71 -8.38 0.42
CA ASN A 20 -7.83 -8.95 1.44
C ASN A 20 -6.37 -8.58 1.20
N MET A 21 -5.89 -8.63 -0.04
CA MET A 21 -4.53 -8.24 -0.38
C MET A 21 -4.28 -6.75 -0.08
N ARG A 22 -5.23 -5.87 -0.42
CA ARG A 22 -5.12 -4.44 -0.08
C ARG A 22 -5.00 -4.22 1.43
N SER A 23 -5.83 -4.90 2.22
CA SER A 23 -5.79 -4.80 3.68
C SER A 23 -4.48 -5.33 4.28
N LEU A 24 -3.99 -6.47 3.77
CA LEU A 24 -2.71 -7.04 4.20
C LEU A 24 -1.54 -6.13 3.83
N ASP A 25 -1.50 -5.63 2.60
CA ASP A 25 -0.44 -4.73 2.17
C ASP A 25 -0.46 -3.42 2.97
N MET A 26 -1.64 -2.87 3.31
CA MET A 26 -1.75 -1.70 4.18
C MET A 26 -1.17 -1.97 5.57
N ALA A 27 -1.54 -3.09 6.21
CA ALA A 27 -1.02 -3.45 7.53
C ALA A 27 0.51 -3.65 7.53
N ILE A 28 1.04 -4.31 6.51
CA ILE A 28 2.48 -4.49 6.33
C ILE A 28 3.16 -3.14 6.14
N THR A 29 2.68 -2.31 5.23
CA THR A 29 3.30 -1.01 4.91
C THR A 29 3.28 -0.09 6.14
N GLN A 30 2.20 -0.10 6.91
CA GLN A 30 2.13 0.61 8.19
C GLN A 30 3.16 0.08 9.21
N SER A 31 3.34 -1.24 9.30
CA SER A 31 4.36 -1.83 10.17
C SER A 31 5.77 -1.45 9.74
N HIS A 32 6.04 -1.40 8.43
CA HIS A 32 7.32 -0.94 7.89
C HIS A 32 7.57 0.53 8.23
N ALA A 33 6.58 1.41 8.01
CA ALA A 33 6.67 2.83 8.39
C ALA A 33 7.03 2.99 9.88
N SER A 34 6.36 2.24 10.75
CA SER A 34 6.64 2.28 12.19
C SER A 34 8.06 1.80 12.53
N GLN A 35 8.51 0.68 11.97
CA GLN A 35 9.86 0.17 12.19
C GLN A 35 10.93 1.13 11.68
N GLN A 36 10.74 1.71 10.49
CA GLN A 36 11.67 2.66 9.90
C GLN A 36 11.71 3.98 10.66
N ALA A 37 10.57 4.47 11.16
CA ALA A 37 10.52 5.66 12.00
C ALA A 37 11.29 5.49 13.32
N ILE A 38 11.29 4.29 13.90
CA ILE A 38 12.04 3.96 15.12
C ILE A 38 13.53 3.78 14.82
N THR A 39 13.87 3.05 13.75
CA THR A 39 15.26 2.70 13.42
C THR A 39 16.00 3.81 12.70
N GLY A 40 15.28 4.74 12.07
CA GLY A 40 15.83 5.80 11.24
C GLY A 40 16.35 5.35 9.87
N VAL A 41 16.14 4.08 9.50
CA VAL A 41 16.55 3.55 8.18
C VAL A 41 15.48 3.88 7.14
N LEU A 42 15.85 4.68 6.15
CA LEU A 42 14.98 5.14 5.07
C LEU A 42 15.36 4.46 3.74
N TYR A 43 14.37 4.10 2.93
CA TYR A 43 14.56 3.61 1.57
C TYR A 43 14.27 4.72 0.56
N ALA A 44 14.77 4.55 -0.67
CA ALA A 44 14.61 5.52 -1.75
C ALA A 44 13.14 5.77 -2.18
N THR A 45 12.23 4.87 -1.81
CA THR A 45 10.79 4.96 -2.09
C THR A 45 10.00 5.67 -0.99
N ASP A 46 10.65 6.01 0.13
CA ASP A 46 9.98 6.62 1.27
C ASP A 46 10.04 8.15 1.16
N GLU A 47 8.97 8.79 1.60
CA GLU A 47 8.85 10.24 1.64
C GLU A 47 8.97 10.71 3.09
N VAL A 48 9.82 11.70 3.33
CA VAL A 48 9.97 12.34 4.64
C VAL A 48 9.49 13.78 4.55
N ILE A 49 8.48 14.10 5.37
CA ILE A 49 7.88 15.43 5.44
C ILE A 49 8.32 16.08 6.75
N ASP A 50 9.11 17.15 6.65
CA ASP A 50 9.53 17.94 7.80
C ASP A 50 8.37 18.81 8.30
N LEU A 51 8.00 18.65 9.57
CA LEU A 51 6.98 19.50 10.21
C LEU A 51 7.67 20.75 10.75
N ASN A 52 7.85 21.76 9.90
CA ASN A 52 8.42 23.05 10.33
C ASN A 52 7.54 23.71 11.39
N SER A 53 7.97 23.67 12.64
CA SER A 53 7.30 24.31 13.78
C SER A 53 8.28 25.20 14.55
N PRO A 54 7.91 26.46 14.87
CA PRO A 54 8.80 27.40 15.56
C PRO A 54 9.17 27.07 17.02
N ASP A 55 8.43 26.21 17.73
CA ASP A 55 8.47 26.23 19.21
C ASP A 55 8.54 24.88 19.93
N ALA A 56 8.31 23.73 19.26
CA ALA A 56 8.41 22.41 19.92
C ALA A 56 8.55 21.20 18.97
N PHE A 57 8.10 21.31 17.73
CA PHE A 57 8.08 20.18 16.78
C PHE A 57 9.20 20.24 15.73
N GLU A 58 10.21 21.10 15.92
CA GLU A 58 11.35 21.26 15.00
C GLU A 58 12.14 19.95 14.78
N ARG A 59 11.93 18.97 15.66
CA ARG A 59 12.56 17.64 15.63
C ARG A 59 11.65 16.53 15.13
N ILE A 60 10.40 16.82 14.74
CA ILE A 60 9.43 15.79 14.37
C ILE A 60 9.23 15.81 12.85
N ARG A 61 9.28 14.63 12.24
CA ARG A 61 9.09 14.41 10.81
C ARG A 61 8.04 13.33 10.60
N ILE A 62 7.31 13.40 9.49
CA ILE A 62 6.41 12.33 9.06
C ILE A 62 7.14 11.49 8.03
N LEU A 63 7.18 10.18 8.26
CA LEU A 63 7.63 9.19 7.30
C LEU A 63 6.41 8.57 6.62
N VAL A 64 6.37 8.65 5.29
CA VAL A 64 5.39 7.97 4.44
C VAL A 64 6.12 6.90 3.65
N THR A 65 5.74 5.64 3.86
CA THR A 65 6.26 4.50 3.10
C THR A 65 5.22 4.05 2.09
N HIS A 66 5.67 3.66 0.90
CA HIS A 66 4.79 3.26 -0.20
C HIS A 66 4.99 1.79 -0.57
N LYS A 67 3.89 1.12 -0.93
CA LYS A 67 3.94 -0.24 -1.47
C LYS A 67 2.95 -0.39 -2.62
N SER A 68 3.49 -0.65 -3.80
CA SER A 68 2.70 -0.97 -5.00
C SER A 68 2.91 -2.43 -5.42
N ARG A 69 1.82 -3.18 -5.58
CA ARG A 69 1.85 -4.60 -5.97
C ARG A 69 0.78 -4.91 -7.02
N ALA A 70 1.11 -5.70 -8.03
CA ALA A 70 0.12 -6.16 -9.01
C ALA A 70 -0.88 -7.15 -8.38
N ILE A 71 -2.15 -7.02 -8.73
CA ILE A 71 -3.22 -7.93 -8.28
C ILE A 71 -3.17 -9.20 -9.14
N PRO A 72 -3.19 -10.41 -8.54
CA PRO A 72 -3.31 -11.66 -9.29
C PRO A 72 -4.67 -11.74 -9.97
N GLN A 73 -4.70 -12.36 -11.16
CA GLN A 73 -5.92 -12.41 -11.97
C GLN A 73 -6.48 -13.81 -12.02
N LEU A 74 -7.73 -13.92 -11.61
CA LEU A 74 -8.50 -15.16 -11.64
C LEU A 74 -9.31 -15.29 -12.94
N LEU A 75 -9.67 -14.16 -13.56
CA LEU A 75 -10.37 -14.12 -14.84
C LEU A 75 -9.39 -13.86 -15.99
N PRO A 76 -9.21 -14.81 -16.92
CA PRO A 76 -8.42 -14.59 -18.11
C PRO A 76 -9.05 -13.48 -18.96
N ASN A 77 -8.21 -12.66 -19.62
CA ASN A 77 -8.62 -11.51 -20.45
C ASN A 77 -9.40 -10.40 -19.72
N PHE A 78 -9.42 -10.37 -18.38
CA PHE A 78 -9.98 -9.25 -17.64
C PHE A 78 -9.13 -7.97 -17.80
N ILE A 79 -7.79 -8.10 -17.90
CA ILE A 79 -6.90 -6.95 -18.19
C ILE A 79 -7.22 -6.33 -19.53
N SER A 80 -7.52 -7.12 -20.56
CA SER A 80 -7.76 -6.53 -21.89
C SER A 80 -9.00 -5.63 -21.93
N LEU A 81 -9.88 -5.74 -20.94
CA LEU A 81 -11.01 -4.82 -20.75
C LEU A 81 -10.63 -3.58 -19.91
N MET A 82 -9.50 -3.62 -19.22
CA MET A 82 -9.00 -2.54 -18.35
C MET A 82 -7.82 -1.83 -19.04
N SER A 83 -7.57 -0.55 -18.73
CA SER A 83 -6.47 0.21 -19.38
C SER A 83 -5.07 -0.16 -18.87
N GLY A 84 -4.91 -1.25 -18.12
CA GLY A 84 -3.63 -1.67 -17.54
C GLY A 84 -3.76 -2.80 -16.52
N ILE A 85 -2.61 -3.29 -16.04
CA ILE A 85 -2.56 -4.32 -14.99
C ILE A 85 -3.08 -3.70 -13.69
N PRO A 86 -4.13 -4.26 -13.06
CA PRO A 86 -4.61 -3.76 -11.78
C PRO A 86 -3.52 -3.85 -10.71
N ARG A 87 -3.31 -2.76 -9.98
CA ARG A 87 -2.32 -2.68 -8.89
C ARG A 87 -2.99 -2.22 -7.60
N ILE A 88 -2.54 -2.79 -6.49
CA ILE A 88 -2.77 -2.26 -5.16
C ILE A 88 -1.68 -1.24 -4.91
N ASP A 89 -2.08 -0.06 -4.45
CA ASP A 89 -1.19 0.97 -3.94
C ASP A 89 -1.65 1.32 -2.53
N VAL A 90 -0.71 1.27 -1.58
CA VAL A 90 -0.95 1.55 -0.17
C VAL A 90 0.21 2.35 0.41
N SER A 91 -0.11 3.22 1.36
CA SER A 91 0.85 3.98 2.11
C SER A 91 0.75 3.65 3.60
N GLY A 92 1.90 3.58 4.26
CA GLY A 92 2.02 3.52 5.71
C GLY A 92 2.61 4.84 6.21
N ILE A 93 2.07 5.37 7.31
CA ILE A 93 2.46 6.68 7.85
C ILE A 93 2.96 6.50 9.28
N ALA A 94 4.14 7.03 9.58
CA ALA A 94 4.69 7.03 10.94
C ALA A 94 5.34 8.38 11.27
N VAL A 95 5.40 8.69 12.56
CA VAL A 95 6.08 9.88 13.06
C VAL A 95 7.48 9.47 13.50
N MET A 96 8.49 10.19 13.03
CA MET A 96 9.89 9.96 13.35
C MET A 96 10.55 11.21 13.92
N GLU A 97 11.54 11.01 14.78
CA GLU A 97 12.35 12.10 15.31
C GLU A 97 13.54 12.38 14.39
N LYS A 98 14.03 13.62 14.43
CA LYS A 98 15.30 14.02 13.82
C LYS A 98 16.42 13.45 14.68
N LEU A 99 17.05 12.40 14.18
CA LEU A 99 18.25 11.84 14.80
C LEU A 99 19.30 12.96 14.95
N PRO A 100 20.02 13.00 16.10
CA PRO A 100 20.96 14.07 16.44
C PRO A 100 22.13 14.19 15.47
#